data_AF-A0A9D5ZJF2-F1
#
_entry.id   AF-A0A9D5ZJF2-F1
#
_cell.length_a   1.000
_cell.length_b   1.000
_cell.length_c   1.000
_cell.angle_alpha   90.00
_cell.angle_beta   90.00
_cell.angle_gamma   90.00
#
_symmetry.space_group_name_H-M   'P 1'
#
loop_
_entity.id
_entity.type
_entity.pdbx_description
1 polymer ?
#
loop_
_entity_poly.entity_id
_entity_poly.type
_entity_poly.pdbx_seq_one_letter_code
_entity_poly.pdbx_strand_id
1 'polypeptide(L)' 'MSDSFTSGHVFQAILGAAVYPENRTRLLGKVAEGLQNDRMLDPVFLREGVQKALDVGAITREEVEKYFNGVITGHP' A
#
# COMPACT_ATOMS: atom_id res chain seq x y z
N MET A 1 -19.15 -2.89 14.97
CA MET A 1 -18.58 -3.02 13.62
C MET A 1 -17.07 -3.06 13.81
N SER A 2 -16.42 -4.15 13.44
CA SER A 2 -14.97 -4.13 13.26
C SER A 2 -14.80 -3.65 11.82
N ASP A 3 -14.31 -2.43 11.62
CA ASP A 3 -14.02 -1.92 10.28
C ASP A 3 -12.85 -2.75 9.73
N SER A 4 -13.18 -3.91 9.13
CA SER A 4 -12.18 -4.81 8.56
C SER A 4 -11.42 -4.07 7.48
N PHE A 5 -10.10 -3.99 7.61
CA PHE A 5 -9.24 -3.44 6.59
C PHE A 5 -9.24 -4.37 5.37
N THR A 6 -9.71 -3.89 4.21
CA THR A 6 -9.87 -4.68 2.98
C THR A 6 -8.87 -4.26 1.91
N SER A 7 -8.72 -5.05 0.84
CA SER A 7 -7.87 -4.67 -0.30
C SER A 7 -8.32 -3.37 -0.99
N GLY A 8 -9.58 -2.96 -0.82
CA GLY A 8 -10.09 -1.68 -1.28
C GLY A 8 -9.49 -0.49 -0.51
N HIS A 9 -9.32 -0.59 0.81
CA HIS A 9 -8.73 0.49 1.61
C HIS A 9 -7.25 0.69 1.29
N VAL A 10 -6.50 -0.42 1.13
CA VAL A 10 -5.09 -0.38 0.70
C VAL A 10 -4.95 0.33 -0.65
N PHE A 11 -5.77 -0.08 -1.63
CA PHE A 11 -5.77 0.54 -2.95
C PHE A 11 -6.05 2.05 -2.88
N GLN A 12 -7.08 2.48 -2.14
CA GLN A 12 -7.43 3.89 -2.00
C GLN A 12 -6.34 4.72 -1.31
N ALA A 13 -5.67 4.17 -0.29
CA ALA A 13 -4.54 4.84 0.36
C ALA A 13 -3.38 5.08 -0.62
N ILE A 14 -3.06 4.08 -1.45
CA ILE A 14 -2.02 4.19 -2.47
C ILE A 14 -2.43 5.19 -3.56
N LEU A 15 -3.68 5.16 -4.04
CA LEU A 15 -4.19 6.15 -4.99
C LEU A 15 -4.09 7.56 -4.44
N GLY A 16 -4.52 7.77 -3.19
CA GLY A 16 -4.43 9.06 -2.52
C GLY A 16 -3.00 9.58 -2.50
N ALA A 17 -2.01 8.73 -2.20
CA ALA A 17 -0.60 9.10 -2.26
C ALA A 17 -0.10 9.40 -3.68
N ALA A 18 -0.59 8.67 -4.69
CA ALA A 18 -0.16 8.79 -6.08
C ALA A 18 -0.62 10.09 -6.77
N VAL A 19 -1.73 10.69 -6.30
CA VAL A 19 -2.33 11.93 -6.85
C VAL A 19 -1.51 13.19 -6.54
N TYR A 20 -0.62 13.17 -5.54
CA TYR A 20 0.20 14.31 -5.14
C TYR A 20 1.67 14.11 -5.55
N PRO A 21 2.05 14.38 -6.80
CA PRO A 21 3.37 14.07 -7.34
C PRO A 21 4.51 14.74 -6.57
N GLU A 22 4.31 15.97 -6.08
CA GLU A 22 5.33 16.72 -5.33
C GLU A 22 5.69 16.10 -3.97
N ASN A 23 4.80 15.27 -3.41
CA ASN A 23 4.98 14.62 -2.10
C ASN A 23 4.96 13.08 -2.18
N ARG A 24 4.90 12.52 -3.39
CA ARG A 24 4.60 11.12 -3.67
C ARG A 24 5.45 10.13 -2.86
N THR A 25 6.78 10.28 -2.90
CA THR A 25 7.73 9.44 -2.15
C THR A 25 7.43 9.43 -0.65
N ARG A 26 7.14 10.60 -0.07
CA ARG A 26 6.86 10.73 1.37
C ARG A 26 5.52 10.08 1.72
N LEU A 27 4.51 10.25 0.88
CA LEU A 27 3.18 9.72 1.11
C LEU A 27 3.14 8.20 0.97
N LEU A 28 3.77 7.63 -0.06
CA LEU A 28 3.88 6.17 -0.23
C LEU A 28 4.61 5.53 0.95
N GLY A 29 5.68 6.15 1.44
CA GLY A 29 6.38 5.68 2.64
C GLY A 29 5.50 5.66 3.90
N LYS A 30 4.71 6.72 4.12
CA LYS A 30 3.75 6.77 5.24
C LYS A 30 2.64 5.73 5.10
N VAL A 31 2.15 5.49 3.88
CA VAL A 31 1.16 4.44 3.62
C VAL A 31 1.75 3.08 3.95
N ALA A 32 2.96 2.77 3.46
CA ALA A 32 3.64 1.51 3.78
C ALA A 32 3.85 1.32 5.30
N GLU A 33 4.31 2.35 6.00
CA GLU A 33 4.49 2.33 7.45
C GLU A 33 3.16 2.11 8.20
N GLY A 34 2.08 2.78 7.78
CA GLY A 34 0.75 2.58 8.35
C GLY A 34 0.25 1.15 8.15
N LEU A 35 0.45 0.59 6.97
CA LEU A 35 0.05 -0.78 6.63
C LEU A 35 0.89 -1.84 7.38
N GLN A 36 2.18 -1.57 7.61
CA GLN A 36 3.05 -2.46 8.39
C GLN A 36 2.67 -2.50 9.88
N ASN A 37 2.20 -1.39 10.43
CA ASN A 37 1.80 -1.29 11.83
C ASN A 37 0.39 -1.84 12.10
N ASP A 38 -0.43 -2.02 11.06
CA ASP A 38 -1.77 -2.60 11.20
C ASP A 38 -1.70 -4.12 11.36
N ARG A 39 -1.73 -4.58 12.62
CA ARG A 39 -1.73 -6.00 12.98
C ARG A 39 -2.96 -6.78 12.50
N MET A 40 -4.02 -6.10 12.05
CA MET A 40 -5.24 -6.73 11.55
C MET A 40 -5.26 -6.85 10.02
N LEU A 41 -4.23 -6.33 9.34
CA LEU A 41 -4.16 -6.35 7.89
C LEU A 41 -3.66 -7.71 7.38
N ASP A 42 -4.53 -8.43 6.68
CA ASP A 42 -4.16 -9.67 6.02
C ASP A 42 -3.18 -9.39 4.85
N PRO A 43 -2.02 -10.06 4.79
CA PRO A 43 -1.05 -9.92 3.69
C PRO A 43 -1.66 -10.17 2.30
N VAL A 44 -2.72 -10.98 2.21
CA VAL A 44 -3.48 -11.22 0.98
C VAL A 44 -4.15 -9.92 0.52
N PHE A 45 -4.85 -9.22 1.42
CA PHE A 45 -5.52 -7.97 1.08
C PHE A 45 -4.53 -6.86 0.73
N LEU A 46 -3.40 -6.83 1.42
CA LEU A 46 -2.30 -5.92 1.09
C LEU A 46 -1.79 -6.19 -0.34
N ARG A 47 -1.46 -7.45 -0.66
CA ARG A 47 -0.97 -7.83 -1.99
C ARG A 47 -1.99 -7.50 -3.08
N GLU A 48 -3.27 -7.80 -2.87
CA GLU A 48 -4.34 -7.45 -3.81
C GLU A 48 -4.46 -5.94 -4.03
N GLY A 49 -4.42 -5.14 -2.95
CA GLY A 49 -4.52 -3.68 -3.04
C GLY A 49 -3.34 -3.05 -3.78
N VAL A 50 -2.13 -3.54 -3.50
CA VAL A 50 -0.90 -3.12 -4.19
C VAL A 50 -0.94 -3.53 -5.67
N GLN A 51 -1.39 -4.75 -5.98
CA GLN A 51 -1.53 -5.22 -7.36
C GLN A 51 -2.53 -4.35 -8.15
N LYS A 52 -3.70 -4.04 -7.57
CA LYS A 52 -4.68 -3.13 -8.19
C LYS A 52 -4.07 -1.76 -8.49
N ALA A 53 -3.26 -1.21 -7.59
CA ALA A 53 -2.59 0.07 -7.79
C ALA A 53 -1.53 0.01 -8.91
N LEU A 54 -0.82 -1.11 -9.02
CA LEU A 54 0.12 -1.36 -10.10
C LEU A 54 -0.59 -1.48 -11.46
N ASP A 55 -1.71 -2.22 -11.52
CA ASP A 55 -2.45 -2.48 -12.75
C ASP A 55 -3.02 -1.21 -13.38
N VAL A 56 -3.45 -0.24 -12.56
CA VAL A 56 -3.95 1.06 -13.03
C VAL A 56 -2.84 2.10 -13.26
N GLY A 57 -1.57 1.71 -13.07
CA GLY A 57 -0.41 2.61 -13.22
C GLY A 57 -0.30 3.67 -12.13
N ALA A 58 -0.98 3.51 -10.99
CA ALA A 58 -0.89 4.44 -9.88
C ALA A 58 0.46 4.36 -9.17
N ILE A 59 1.14 3.21 -9.21
CA ILE A 59 2.51 3.00 -8.73
C ILE A 59 3.31 2.14 -9.72
N THR A 60 4.64 2.23 -9.68
CA THR A 60 5.53 1.40 -10.49
C THR A 60 5.98 0.15 -9.74
N ARG A 61 6.54 -0.84 -10.46
CA ARG A 61 7.17 -2.02 -9.82
C ARG A 61 8.31 -1.64 -8.86
N GLU A 62 9.08 -0.62 -9.21
CA GLU A 62 10.18 -0.11 -8.36
C GLU A 62 9.64 0.49 -7.06
N GLU A 63 8.51 1.20 -7.10
CA GLU A 63 7.85 1.72 -5.90
C GLU A 63 7.27 0.59 -5.04
N VAL A 64 6.74 -0.48 -5.67
CA VAL A 64 6.31 -1.69 -4.95
C VAL A 64 7.48 -2.32 -4.21
N GLU A 65 8.60 -2.55 -4.90
CA GLU A 65 9.80 -3.15 -4.31
C GLU A 65 10.37 -2.30 -3.17
N LYS A 66 10.41 -0.98 -3.35
CA LYS A 66 11.02 -0.05 -2.40
C LYS A 66 10.18 0.16 -1.13
N TYR A 67 8.85 0.27 -1.25
CA TYR A 67 8.00 0.67 -0.14
C TYR A 67 7.13 -0.47 0.39
N PHE A 68 6.67 -1.38 -0.47
CA PHE A 68 5.63 -2.34 -0.11
C PHE A 68 6.14 -3.78 0.01
N ASN A 69 7.31 -4.12 -0.53
CA ASN A 69 7.81 -5.50 -0.51
C ASN A 69 8.06 -6.05 0.90
N GLY A 70 8.62 -5.24 1.81
CA GLY A 70 8.78 -5.64 3.22
C GLY A 70 7.43 -5.85 3.90
N VAL A 71 6.45 -5.01 3.58
CA VAL A 71 5.07 -5.12 4.10
C VAL A 71 4.36 -6.38 3.58
N ILE A 72 4.52 -6.71 2.28
CA ILE A 72 3.90 -7.88 1.63
C ILE A 72 4.50 -9.20 2.11
N THR A 73 5.82 -9.23 2.31
CA THR A 73 6.53 -10.48 2.65
C THR A 73 6.59 -10.76 4.14
N GLY A 74 6.20 -9.80 4.99
CA GLY A 74 6.24 -9.94 6.44
C GLY A 74 7.66 -10.03 7.00
N HIS A 75 8.66 -9.67 6.21
CA HIS A 75 10.05 -9.55 6.67
C HIS A 75 10.25 -8.17 7.29
N PRO A 76 10.73 -8.08 8.55
CA PRO A 76 11.06 -6.81 9.18
C PRO A 76 12.22 -6.10 8.47
#